data_AF-A0A0W1JES8-F1
#
_entry.id   AF-A0A0W1JES8-F1
#
_cell.length_a   1.000
_cell.length_b   1.000
_cell.length_c   1.000
_cell.angle_alpha   90.00
_cell.angle_beta   90.00
_cell.angle_gamma   90.00
#
_symmetry.space_group_name_H-M   'P 1'
#
loop_
_entity.id
_entity.type
_entity.pdbx_description
1 polymer ?
#
loop_
_entity_poly.entity_id
_entity_poly.type
_entity_poly.pdbx_seq_one_letter_code
_entity_poly.pdbx_strand_id
1 'polypeptide(L)'
;MKKIIDIIFPMYANHSDNKVLRRKLNAGEDNESRSLLRHIENAEAINSDILKRQYDDTFRMKDKLEDKAKINVIGITIAITLIMGASGVLNTISEKFPIPVLQWLAFVLLAVAVIYLLIAGVIVVKVLIDENIVYTVSLNSFASGEAALRSDYDKCIVQNRTQNLIRNNSVYSSYECIRNALVCLFIILLLSTIPIEFQKNNTTKSSVHDQYSFTFASETIPYLKTHDVQPVVEDAILNAVKSGSISANSNDVIGIIDGTNNLFIKFNLSKETITVMMIETYSIP
;
A
#
# COMPACT_ATOMS: atom_id res chain seq x y z
N MET A 1 3.41 -13.70 -21.06
CA MET A 1 3.77 -12.31 -20.67
C MET A 1 2.60 -11.34 -20.78
N LYS A 2 1.91 -11.17 -21.93
CA LYS A 2 0.72 -10.27 -22.03
C LYS A 2 -0.30 -10.45 -20.90
N LYS A 3 -0.78 -11.68 -20.67
CA LYS A 3 -1.74 -11.98 -19.60
C LYS A 3 -1.29 -11.58 -18.19
N ILE A 4 0.01 -11.60 -17.89
CA ILE A 4 0.53 -11.22 -16.56
C ILE A 4 0.53 -9.69 -16.42
N ILE A 5 0.96 -8.99 -17.47
CA ILE A 5 0.92 -7.53 -17.53
C ILE A 5 -0.52 -7.04 -17.43
N ASP A 6 -1.48 -7.73 -18.04
CA ASP A 6 -2.90 -7.36 -17.98
C ASP A 6 -3.47 -7.50 -16.55
N ILE A 7 -3.02 -8.52 -15.78
CA ILE A 7 -3.42 -8.71 -14.38
C ILE A 7 -2.82 -7.63 -13.46
N ILE A 8 -1.56 -7.24 -13.70
CA ILE A 8 -0.86 -6.23 -12.89
C ILE A 8 -1.32 -4.82 -13.28
N PHE A 9 -1.63 -4.58 -14.55
CA PHE A 9 -2.07 -3.27 -15.06
C PHE A 9 -3.44 -3.36 -15.75
N PRO A 10 -4.53 -3.61 -15.00
CA PRO A 10 -5.86 -3.76 -15.58
C PRO A 10 -6.33 -2.54 -16.39
N MET A 11 -5.85 -1.34 -16.04
CA MET A 11 -6.17 -0.10 -16.74
C MET A 11 -5.65 -0.10 -18.18
N TYR A 12 -4.47 -0.67 -18.42
CA TYR A 12 -3.86 -0.72 -19.74
C TYR A 12 -4.63 -1.66 -20.67
N ALA A 13 -4.96 -2.86 -20.17
CA ALA A 13 -5.79 -3.83 -20.88
C ALA A 13 -7.16 -3.23 -21.23
N ASN A 14 -7.83 -2.59 -20.25
CA ASN A 14 -9.09 -1.91 -20.46
C ASN A 14 -9.01 -0.81 -21.53
N HIS A 15 -7.95 0.00 -21.51
CA HIS A 15 -7.77 1.05 -22.51
C HIS A 15 -7.57 0.46 -23.92
N SER A 16 -6.72 -0.56 -24.05
CA SER A 16 -6.46 -1.26 -25.32
C SER A 16 -7.73 -1.87 -25.90
N ASP A 17 -8.48 -2.63 -25.10
CA ASP A 17 -9.66 -3.35 -25.56
C ASP A 17 -10.79 -2.38 -25.92
N ASN A 18 -11.00 -1.34 -25.09
CA ASN A 18 -12.02 -0.34 -25.37
C ASN A 18 -11.67 0.55 -26.56
N LYS A 19 -10.37 0.76 -26.87
CA LYS A 19 -9.97 1.48 -28.09
C LYS A 19 -10.42 0.75 -29.34
N VAL A 20 -10.35 -0.59 -29.36
CA VAL A 20 -10.86 -1.40 -30.48
C VAL A 20 -12.37 -1.28 -30.59
N LEU A 21 -13.10 -1.37 -29.47
CA LEU A 21 -14.57 -1.27 -29.45
C LEU A 21 -15.07 0.13 -29.83
N ARG A 22 -14.37 1.20 -29.41
CA ARG A 22 -14.71 2.58 -29.81
C ARG A 22 -14.45 2.84 -31.27
N ARG A 23 -13.37 2.29 -31.83
CA ARG A 23 -13.17 2.32 -33.29
C ARG A 23 -14.31 1.60 -34.02
N LYS A 24 -14.85 0.52 -33.43
CA LYS A 24 -16.07 -0.11 -33.96
C LYS A 24 -17.27 0.85 -33.88
N LEU A 25 -17.55 1.49 -32.75
CA LEU A 25 -18.66 2.46 -32.66
C LEU A 25 -18.53 3.66 -33.60
N ASN A 26 -17.34 4.26 -33.68
CA ASN A 26 -17.09 5.52 -34.42
C ASN A 26 -16.92 5.35 -35.92
N ALA A 27 -16.63 4.14 -36.42
CA ALA A 27 -16.59 3.86 -37.85
C ALA A 27 -18.02 3.78 -38.45
N GLY A 28 -18.85 4.77 -38.12
CA GLY A 28 -20.30 4.78 -38.34
C GLY A 28 -20.75 4.66 -39.80
N GLU A 29 -22.02 4.24 -39.92
CA GLU A 29 -22.95 4.25 -41.06
C GLU A 29 -22.62 3.45 -42.32
N ASP A 30 -21.38 3.39 -42.79
CA ASP A 30 -21.09 2.81 -44.11
C ASP A 30 -20.72 1.32 -44.11
N ASN A 31 -20.54 0.72 -42.94
CA ASN A 31 -20.25 -0.72 -42.82
C ASN A 31 -21.51 -1.53 -42.54
N GLU A 32 -22.27 -1.72 -43.61
CA GLU A 32 -23.30 -2.72 -43.81
C GLU A 32 -22.90 -4.13 -43.31
N SER A 33 -21.60 -4.43 -43.18
CA SER A 33 -21.03 -5.65 -42.61
C SER A 33 -21.24 -5.86 -41.10
N ARG A 34 -21.92 -4.96 -40.38
CA ARG A 34 -22.13 -5.07 -38.91
C ARG A 34 -23.54 -5.42 -38.48
N SER A 35 -24.45 -5.59 -39.42
CA SER A 35 -25.82 -6.03 -39.15
C SER A 35 -25.83 -7.43 -38.49
N LEU A 36 -26.57 -7.61 -37.39
CA LEU A 36 -26.77 -8.94 -36.80
C LEU A 36 -27.57 -9.81 -37.76
N LEU A 37 -28.57 -9.20 -38.41
CA LEU A 37 -29.45 -9.87 -39.36
C LEU A 37 -28.69 -10.46 -40.55
N ARG A 38 -27.62 -9.83 -41.04
CA ARG A 38 -26.80 -10.39 -42.15
C ARG A 38 -26.08 -11.70 -41.84
N HIS A 39 -25.86 -12.01 -40.56
CA HIS A 39 -25.15 -13.21 -40.13
C HIS A 39 -26.11 -14.33 -39.72
N ILE A 40 -27.43 -14.14 -39.89
CA ILE A 40 -28.47 -15.09 -39.53
C ILE A 40 -29.14 -15.61 -40.80
N GLU A 41 -29.17 -16.93 -40.94
CA GLU A 41 -29.91 -17.60 -42.02
C GLU A 41 -31.42 -17.36 -41.83
N ASN A 42 -32.13 -16.97 -42.90
CA ASN A 42 -33.55 -16.57 -42.85
C ASN A 42 -33.86 -15.35 -41.95
N ALA A 43 -32.97 -14.35 -41.90
CA ALA A 43 -33.18 -13.13 -41.13
C ALA A 43 -34.47 -12.36 -41.46
N GLU A 44 -35.02 -12.54 -42.67
CA GLU A 44 -36.31 -11.97 -43.08
C GLU A 44 -37.50 -12.55 -42.30
N ALA A 45 -37.38 -13.78 -41.78
CA ALA A 45 -38.43 -14.46 -41.01
C ALA A 45 -38.47 -14.04 -39.53
N ILE A 46 -37.43 -13.38 -39.01
CA ILE A 46 -37.43 -12.83 -37.65
C ILE A 46 -38.49 -11.72 -37.62
N ASN A 47 -39.34 -11.61 -36.60
CA ASN A 47 -40.30 -10.50 -36.48
C ASN A 47 -39.68 -9.28 -35.73
N SER A 48 -40.16 -8.06 -35.97
CA SER A 48 -39.77 -6.86 -35.21
C SER A 48 -40.01 -7.00 -33.71
N ASP A 49 -41.01 -7.78 -33.27
CA ASP A 49 -41.22 -8.09 -31.85
C ASP A 49 -40.02 -8.81 -31.21
N ILE A 50 -39.36 -9.71 -31.96
CA ILE A 50 -38.16 -10.42 -31.47
C ILE A 50 -36.98 -9.44 -31.36
N LEU A 51 -36.83 -8.56 -32.36
CA LEU A 51 -35.82 -7.50 -32.35
C LEU A 51 -36.04 -6.53 -31.19
N LYS A 52 -37.29 -6.14 -30.92
CA LYS A 52 -37.64 -5.32 -29.76
C LYS A 52 -37.26 -5.99 -28.44
N ARG A 53 -37.55 -7.29 -28.27
CA ARG A 53 -37.10 -8.04 -27.07
C ARG A 53 -35.58 -8.05 -26.93
N GLN A 54 -34.85 -8.31 -28.02
CA GLN A 54 -33.38 -8.28 -28.01
C GLN A 54 -32.83 -6.89 -27.71
N TYR A 55 -33.49 -5.85 -28.18
CA TYR A 55 -33.19 -4.46 -27.86
C TYR A 55 -33.43 -4.17 -26.37
N ASP A 56 -34.58 -4.55 -25.83
CA ASP A 56 -34.90 -4.40 -24.40
C ASP A 56 -33.90 -5.14 -23.50
N ASP A 57 -33.42 -6.32 -23.91
CA ASP A 57 -32.38 -7.06 -23.21
C ASP A 57 -31.06 -6.28 -23.11
N THR A 58 -30.77 -5.39 -24.07
CA THR A 58 -29.58 -4.53 -23.99
C THR A 58 -29.66 -3.50 -22.86
N PHE A 59 -30.87 -3.00 -22.54
CA PHE A 59 -31.10 -2.12 -21.40
C PHE A 59 -30.96 -2.89 -20.09
N ARG A 60 -31.56 -4.09 -20.02
CA ARG A 60 -31.42 -4.97 -18.84
C ARG A 60 -29.96 -5.29 -18.53
N MET A 61 -29.14 -5.50 -19.57
CA MET A 61 -27.70 -5.70 -19.40
C MET A 61 -27.01 -4.42 -18.92
N LYS A 62 -27.35 -3.27 -19.48
CA LYS A 62 -26.82 -1.96 -19.06
C LYS A 62 -27.12 -1.71 -17.58
N ASP A 63 -28.34 -1.95 -17.12
CA ASP A 63 -28.72 -1.77 -15.70
C ASP A 63 -27.93 -2.72 -14.77
N LYS A 64 -27.76 -3.99 -15.15
CA LYS A 64 -26.90 -4.93 -14.40
C LYS A 64 -25.44 -4.46 -14.29
N LEU A 65 -24.91 -3.83 -15.34
CA LEU A 65 -23.55 -3.31 -15.34
C LEU A 65 -23.42 -2.04 -14.50
N GLU A 66 -24.45 -1.19 -14.51
CA GLU A 66 -24.55 -0.02 -13.64
C GLU A 66 -24.60 -0.43 -12.17
N ASP A 67 -25.38 -1.45 -11.82
CA ASP A 67 -25.44 -1.98 -10.46
C ASP A 67 -24.11 -2.58 -10.01
N LYS A 68 -23.42 -3.31 -10.89
CA LYS A 68 -22.05 -3.77 -10.60
C LYS A 68 -21.08 -2.61 -10.40
N ALA A 69 -21.20 -1.53 -11.18
CA ALA A 69 -20.38 -0.34 -11.00
C ALA A 69 -20.65 0.33 -9.63
N LYS A 70 -21.91 0.44 -9.21
CA LYS A 70 -22.29 0.92 -7.87
C LYS A 70 -21.73 0.03 -6.75
N ILE A 71 -21.79 -1.29 -6.92
CA ILE A 71 -21.17 -2.24 -5.98
C ILE A 71 -19.65 -2.01 -5.88
N ASN A 72 -18.97 -1.75 -7.00
CA ASN A 72 -17.55 -1.41 -6.98
C ASN A 72 -17.29 -0.11 -6.20
N VAL A 73 -18.14 0.93 -6.30
CA VAL A 73 -18.02 2.15 -5.47
C VAL A 73 -18.04 1.78 -3.98
N ILE A 74 -18.99 0.93 -3.57
CA ILE A 74 -19.08 0.45 -2.18
C ILE A 74 -17.80 -0.30 -1.78
N GLY A 75 -17.30 -1.18 -2.65
CA GLY A 75 -16.05 -1.91 -2.43
C GLY A 75 -14.83 -1.00 -2.25
N ILE A 76 -14.74 0.07 -3.04
CA ILE A 76 -13.68 1.09 -2.92
C ILE A 76 -13.79 1.80 -1.56
N THR A 77 -14.99 2.20 -1.14
CA THR A 77 -15.19 2.86 0.17
C THR A 77 -14.76 1.97 1.33
N ILE A 78 -15.08 0.67 1.28
CA ILE A 78 -14.64 -0.30 2.29
C ILE A 78 -13.10 -0.39 2.30
N ALA A 79 -12.48 -0.48 1.14
CA ALA A 79 -11.02 -0.57 1.03
C ALA A 79 -10.32 0.70 1.54
N ILE A 80 -10.85 1.90 1.25
CA ILE A 80 -10.33 3.17 1.79
C ILE A 80 -10.44 3.19 3.31
N THR A 81 -11.57 2.75 3.86
CA THR A 81 -11.77 2.67 5.31
C THR A 81 -10.74 1.74 5.96
N LEU A 82 -10.47 0.58 5.35
CA LEU A 82 -9.43 -0.35 5.81
C LEU A 82 -8.04 0.27 5.78
N ILE A 83 -7.69 1.01 4.72
CA ILE A 83 -6.41 1.73 4.62
C ILE A 83 -6.28 2.76 5.72
N MET A 84 -7.33 3.54 5.97
CA MET A 84 -7.33 4.58 7.00
C MET A 84 -7.12 3.97 8.39
N GLY A 85 -7.83 2.86 8.69
CA GLY A 85 -7.62 2.09 9.92
C GLY A 85 -6.24 1.42 10.00
N ALA A 86 -5.66 1.05 8.86
CA ALA A 86 -4.33 0.46 8.77
C ALA A 86 -3.19 1.49 8.73
N SER A 87 -3.44 2.79 8.80
CA SER A 87 -2.37 3.80 8.82
C SER A 87 -1.37 3.60 9.97
N GLY A 88 -1.85 3.19 11.15
CA GLY A 88 -1.00 2.82 12.28
C GLY A 88 -0.22 1.51 12.10
N VAL A 89 -0.63 0.66 11.16
CA VAL A 89 0.00 -0.65 10.91
C VAL A 89 1.42 -0.48 10.36
N LEU A 90 1.69 0.58 9.59
CA LEU A 90 3.04 0.87 9.12
C LEU A 90 4.02 1.14 10.27
N ASN A 91 3.58 1.84 11.33
CA ASN A 91 4.43 2.09 12.50
C ASN A 91 4.77 0.77 13.21
N THR A 92 3.78 -0.11 13.38
CA THR A 92 3.99 -1.45 13.95
C THR A 92 5.02 -2.26 13.15
N ILE A 93 4.97 -2.21 11.82
CA ILE A 93 5.96 -2.89 10.96
C ILE A 93 7.33 -2.24 11.13
N SER A 94 7.41 -0.91 11.18
CA SER A 94 8.66 -0.18 11.36
C SER A 94 9.35 -0.49 12.69
N GLU A 95 8.57 -0.67 13.76
CA GLU A 95 9.07 -1.03 15.08
C GLU A 95 9.53 -2.50 15.16
N LYS A 96 8.73 -3.43 14.60
CA LYS A 96 9.03 -4.87 14.64
C LYS A 96 10.21 -5.29 13.76
N PHE A 97 10.37 -4.63 12.62
CA PHE A 97 11.38 -4.98 11.62
C PHE A 97 12.36 -3.81 11.42
N PRO A 98 13.54 -3.82 12.08
CA PRO A 98 14.57 -2.80 11.91
C PRO A 98 15.37 -3.00 10.60
N ILE A 99 14.72 -3.54 9.57
CA ILE A 99 15.31 -3.78 8.24
C ILE A 99 14.74 -2.72 7.29
N PRO A 100 15.55 -1.73 6.85
CA PRO A 100 15.08 -0.63 6.01
C PRO A 100 14.39 -1.10 4.71
N VAL A 101 14.85 -2.21 4.14
CA VAL A 101 14.27 -2.80 2.92
C VAL A 101 12.83 -3.23 3.13
N LEU A 102 12.51 -3.83 4.28
CA LEU A 102 11.16 -4.33 4.57
C LEU A 102 10.20 -3.18 4.89
N GLN A 103 10.70 -2.14 5.56
CA GLN A 103 9.95 -0.90 5.80
C GLN A 103 9.58 -0.21 4.49
N TRP A 104 10.56 -0.06 3.58
CA TRP A 104 10.32 0.48 2.24
C TRP A 104 9.39 -0.39 1.42
N LEU A 105 9.50 -1.73 1.52
CA LEU A 105 8.59 -2.65 0.85
C LEU A 105 7.14 -2.43 1.32
N ALA A 106 6.90 -2.37 2.63
CA ALA A 106 5.58 -2.14 3.19
C ALA A 106 5.01 -0.77 2.75
N PHE A 107 5.84 0.27 2.74
CA PHE A 107 5.46 1.60 2.25
C PHE A 107 5.07 1.59 0.77
N VAL A 108 5.92 1.01 -0.09
CA VAL A 108 5.64 0.90 -1.54
C VAL A 108 4.37 0.10 -1.78
N LEU A 109 4.16 -0.98 -1.04
CA LEU A 109 2.99 -1.83 -1.19
C LEU A 109 1.71 -1.11 -0.77
N LEU A 110 1.76 -0.26 0.25
CA LEU A 110 0.64 0.61 0.62
C LEU A 110 0.38 1.67 -0.45
N ALA A 111 1.43 2.32 -0.96
CA ALA A 111 1.29 3.31 -2.02
C ALA A 111 0.67 2.69 -3.29
N VAL A 112 1.10 1.49 -3.67
CA VAL A 112 0.53 0.73 -4.79
C VAL A 112 -0.95 0.40 -4.53
N ALA A 113 -1.33 0.00 -3.31
CA ALA A 113 -2.73 -0.24 -2.96
C ALA A 113 -3.60 1.01 -3.14
N VAL A 114 -3.12 2.17 -2.69
CA VAL A 114 -3.82 3.45 -2.86
C VAL A 114 -3.97 3.80 -4.35
N ILE A 115 -2.90 3.65 -5.14
CA ILE A 115 -2.94 3.92 -6.59
C ILE A 115 -3.99 3.04 -7.28
N TYR A 116 -4.05 1.75 -6.96
CA TYR A 116 -5.08 0.86 -7.51
C TYR A 116 -6.49 1.33 -7.17
N LEU A 117 -6.77 1.76 -5.94
CA LEU A 117 -8.10 2.25 -5.56
C LEU A 117 -8.47 3.56 -6.26
N LEU A 118 -7.50 4.48 -6.44
CA LEU A 118 -7.73 5.71 -7.19
C LEU A 118 -8.06 5.40 -8.65
N ILE A 119 -7.31 4.50 -9.29
CA ILE A 119 -7.59 4.05 -10.66
C ILE A 119 -8.97 3.38 -10.74
N ALA A 120 -9.29 2.49 -9.79
CA ALA A 120 -10.58 1.81 -9.73
C ALA A 120 -11.74 2.82 -9.65
N GLY A 121 -11.58 3.87 -8.84
CA GLY A 121 -12.55 4.96 -8.67
C GLY A 121 -12.75 5.75 -9.95
N VAL A 122 -11.67 6.19 -10.60
CA VAL A 122 -11.73 6.92 -11.87
C VAL A 122 -12.46 6.10 -12.94
N ILE A 123 -12.17 4.80 -13.04
CA ILE A 123 -12.81 3.92 -14.02
C ILE A 123 -14.32 3.79 -13.76
N VAL A 124 -14.75 3.67 -12.50
CA VAL A 124 -16.18 3.53 -12.16
C VAL A 124 -16.94 4.82 -12.39
N VAL A 125 -16.38 5.97 -12.00
CA VAL A 125 -16.97 7.28 -12.27
C VAL A 125 -17.16 7.46 -13.78
N LYS A 126 -16.15 7.10 -14.58
CA LYS A 126 -16.25 7.10 -16.04
C LYS A 126 -17.37 6.19 -16.55
N VAL A 127 -17.58 5.02 -15.96
CA VAL A 127 -18.68 4.12 -16.36
C VAL A 127 -20.05 4.73 -16.07
N LEU A 128 -20.22 5.34 -14.89
CA LEU A 128 -21.49 5.88 -14.43
C LEU A 128 -21.88 7.19 -15.14
N ILE A 129 -20.88 7.98 -15.58
CA ILE A 129 -21.08 9.27 -16.25
C ILE A 129 -20.90 9.11 -17.75
N ASP A 130 -19.66 8.94 -18.22
CA ASP A 130 -19.30 9.04 -19.64
C ASP A 130 -19.78 7.84 -20.46
N GLU A 131 -19.71 6.63 -19.91
CA GLU A 131 -20.11 5.42 -20.64
C GLU A 131 -21.59 5.09 -20.50
N ASN A 132 -22.39 5.91 -19.80
CA ASN A 132 -23.81 5.68 -19.58
C ASN A 132 -24.69 6.14 -20.78
N ILE A 133 -24.17 6.01 -22.00
CA ILE A 133 -24.84 6.42 -23.25
C ILE A 133 -25.69 5.28 -23.82
N VAL A 134 -26.95 5.53 -24.13
CA VAL A 134 -27.81 4.51 -24.75
C VAL A 134 -28.26 4.96 -26.14
N TYR A 135 -28.22 4.04 -27.10
CA TYR A 135 -28.67 4.27 -28.46
C TYR A 135 -30.15 3.88 -28.59
N THR A 136 -30.97 4.81 -29.05
CA THR A 136 -32.42 4.66 -29.11
C THR A 136 -32.93 4.57 -30.54
N VAL A 137 -33.95 3.73 -30.75
CA VAL A 137 -34.68 3.65 -32.03
C VAL A 137 -35.37 4.98 -32.32
N SER A 138 -35.22 5.48 -33.54
CA SER A 138 -35.78 6.75 -34.00
C SER A 138 -37.29 6.67 -34.14
N LEU A 139 -38.01 7.71 -33.70
CA LEU A 139 -39.47 7.81 -33.88
C LEU A 139 -39.88 7.74 -35.36
N ASN A 140 -39.04 8.26 -36.26
CA ASN A 140 -39.31 8.23 -37.70
C ASN A 140 -39.30 6.80 -38.27
N SER A 141 -38.57 5.87 -37.65
CA SER A 141 -38.51 4.48 -38.11
C SER A 141 -39.85 3.77 -37.93
N PHE A 142 -40.60 4.10 -36.87
CA PHE A 142 -41.95 3.57 -36.65
C PHE A 142 -42.96 4.06 -37.71
N ALA A 143 -42.76 5.26 -38.24
CA ALA A 143 -43.61 5.84 -39.28
C ALA A 143 -43.21 5.40 -40.71
N SER A 144 -41.97 4.91 -40.89
CA SER A 144 -41.40 4.61 -42.22
C SER A 144 -41.61 3.15 -42.67
N GLY A 145 -42.32 2.35 -41.88
CA GLY A 145 -42.67 0.96 -42.19
C GLY A 145 -41.71 -0.09 -41.62
N GLU A 146 -42.12 -1.35 -41.74
CA GLU A 146 -41.50 -2.50 -41.05
C GLU A 146 -40.01 -2.67 -41.38
N ALA A 147 -39.61 -2.52 -42.65
CA ALA A 147 -38.22 -2.68 -43.07
C ALA A 147 -37.28 -1.64 -42.43
N ALA A 148 -37.72 -0.37 -42.36
CA ALA A 148 -36.97 0.71 -41.74
C ALA A 148 -36.85 0.50 -40.22
N LEU A 149 -37.95 0.11 -39.58
CA LEU A 149 -37.99 -0.19 -38.14
C LEU A 149 -37.04 -1.34 -37.76
N ARG A 150 -37.02 -2.42 -38.55
CA ARG A 150 -36.11 -3.56 -38.34
C ARG A 150 -34.64 -3.16 -38.46
N SER A 151 -34.31 -2.39 -39.49
CA SER A 151 -32.95 -1.90 -39.71
C SER A 151 -32.48 -1.01 -38.56
N ASP A 152 -33.36 -0.18 -38.01
CA ASP A 152 -33.03 0.70 -36.89
C ASP A 152 -32.85 -0.10 -35.59
N TYR A 153 -33.73 -1.07 -35.32
CA TYR A 153 -33.54 -2.01 -34.21
C TYR A 153 -32.20 -2.74 -34.30
N ASP A 154 -31.86 -3.30 -35.46
CA ASP A 154 -30.60 -4.01 -35.68
C ASP A 154 -29.38 -3.11 -35.38
N LYS A 155 -29.38 -1.88 -35.90
CA LYS A 155 -28.33 -0.87 -35.63
C LYS A 155 -28.21 -0.58 -34.14
N CYS A 156 -29.33 -0.24 -33.48
CA CYS A 156 -29.33 0.10 -32.05
C CYS A 156 -28.90 -1.08 -31.16
N ILE A 157 -29.31 -2.32 -31.48
CA ILE A 157 -28.88 -3.51 -30.72
C ILE A 157 -27.37 -3.68 -30.79
N VAL A 158 -26.76 -3.57 -31.99
CA VAL A 158 -25.30 -3.70 -32.17
C VAL A 158 -24.55 -2.61 -31.41
N GLN A 159 -25.02 -1.38 -31.50
CA GLN A 159 -24.40 -0.24 -30.81
C GLN A 159 -24.50 -0.41 -29.28
N ASN A 160 -25.68 -0.73 -28.75
CA ASN A 160 -25.88 -0.95 -27.32
C ASN A 160 -25.10 -2.16 -26.80
N ARG A 161 -25.02 -3.27 -27.55
CA ARG A 161 -24.17 -4.42 -27.20
C ARG A 161 -22.69 -4.02 -27.14
N THR A 162 -22.21 -3.26 -28.12
CA THR A 162 -20.81 -2.79 -28.14
C THR A 162 -20.52 -1.85 -26.97
N GLN A 163 -21.44 -0.94 -26.67
CA GLN A 163 -21.32 -0.04 -25.51
C GLN A 163 -21.36 -0.83 -24.18
N ASN A 164 -22.21 -1.86 -24.08
CA ASN A 164 -22.24 -2.75 -22.92
C ASN A 164 -20.94 -3.54 -22.74
N LEU A 165 -20.25 -3.93 -23.81
CA LEU A 165 -18.92 -4.53 -23.71
C LEU A 165 -17.88 -3.54 -23.16
N ILE A 166 -17.90 -2.27 -23.59
CA ILE A 166 -17.01 -1.22 -23.06
C ILE A 166 -17.26 -1.00 -21.56
N ARG A 167 -18.53 -0.93 -21.16
CA ARG A 167 -18.94 -0.84 -19.75
C ARG A 167 -18.42 -2.05 -18.97
N ASN A 168 -18.65 -3.26 -19.48
CA ASN A 168 -18.24 -4.49 -18.81
C ASN A 168 -16.72 -4.56 -18.61
N ASN A 169 -15.93 -4.23 -19.64
CA ASN A 169 -14.47 -4.19 -19.54
C ASN A 169 -14.01 -3.20 -18.45
N SER A 170 -14.64 -2.03 -18.39
CA SER A 170 -14.31 -1.00 -17.41
C SER A 170 -14.71 -1.41 -15.98
N VAL A 171 -15.92 -1.94 -15.80
CA VAL A 171 -16.39 -2.46 -14.50
C VAL A 171 -15.49 -3.60 -14.01
N TYR A 172 -15.11 -4.51 -14.91
CA TYR A 172 -14.21 -5.60 -14.58
C TYR A 172 -12.81 -5.12 -14.22
N SER A 173 -12.24 -4.18 -14.99
CA SER A 173 -10.94 -3.59 -14.72
C SER A 173 -10.88 -2.85 -13.37
N SER A 174 -11.96 -2.13 -13.02
CA SER A 174 -12.09 -1.53 -11.68
C SER A 174 -12.11 -2.60 -10.58
N TYR A 175 -12.87 -3.68 -10.77
CA TYR A 175 -12.89 -4.80 -9.84
C TYR A 175 -11.50 -5.44 -9.66
N GLU A 176 -10.74 -5.63 -10.74
CA GLU A 176 -9.37 -6.14 -10.64
C GLU A 176 -8.43 -5.21 -9.87
N CYS A 177 -8.57 -3.90 -10.05
CA CYS A 177 -7.81 -2.92 -9.27
C CYS A 177 -8.17 -3.01 -7.77
N ILE A 178 -9.46 -3.11 -7.43
CA ILE A 178 -9.90 -3.32 -6.03
C ILE A 178 -9.29 -4.60 -5.46
N ARG A 179 -9.37 -5.70 -6.21
CA ARG A 179 -8.78 -6.99 -5.81
C ARG A 179 -7.28 -6.87 -5.55
N ASN A 180 -6.54 -6.24 -6.46
CA ASN A 180 -5.09 -6.07 -6.32
C ASN A 180 -4.73 -5.19 -5.12
N ALA A 181 -5.50 -4.13 -4.85
CA ALA A 181 -5.34 -3.30 -3.65
C ALA A 181 -5.57 -4.11 -2.36
N LEU A 182 -6.63 -4.91 -2.32
CA LEU A 182 -6.93 -5.77 -1.16
C LEU A 182 -5.86 -6.83 -0.93
N VAL A 183 -5.29 -7.42 -1.99
CA VAL A 183 -4.15 -8.36 -1.88
C VAL A 183 -2.95 -7.65 -1.26
N CYS A 184 -2.66 -6.41 -1.69
CA CYS A 184 -1.58 -5.63 -1.09
C CYS A 184 -1.83 -5.38 0.40
N LEU A 185 -3.03 -4.93 0.76
CA LEU A 185 -3.39 -4.69 2.16
C LEU A 185 -3.34 -5.96 3.01
N PHE A 186 -3.76 -7.09 2.44
CA PHE A 186 -3.68 -8.38 3.11
C PHE A 186 -2.23 -8.77 3.44
N ILE A 187 -1.30 -8.55 2.52
CA ILE A 187 0.13 -8.78 2.76
C ILE A 187 0.64 -7.87 3.90
N ILE A 188 0.31 -6.57 3.88
CA ILE A 188 0.69 -5.63 4.96
C ILE A 188 0.16 -6.10 6.32
N LEU A 189 -1.10 -6.53 6.35
CA LEU A 189 -1.74 -7.02 7.57
C LEU A 189 -1.03 -8.29 8.10
N LEU A 190 -0.68 -9.22 7.21
CA LEU A 190 0.11 -10.40 7.58
C LEU A 190 1.46 -10.00 8.18
N LEU A 191 2.20 -9.09 7.53
CA LEU A 191 3.49 -8.61 8.05
C LEU A 191 3.36 -8.03 9.46
N SER A 192 2.30 -7.27 9.72
CA SER A 192 2.08 -6.65 11.03
C SER A 192 1.67 -7.64 12.12
N THR A 193 0.85 -8.63 11.78
CA THR A 193 0.29 -9.60 12.73
C THR A 193 1.26 -10.72 13.09
N ILE A 194 2.31 -10.94 12.30
CA ILE A 194 3.33 -11.94 12.61
C ILE A 194 3.97 -11.64 13.98
N PRO A 195 4.00 -12.63 14.91
CA PRO A 195 4.56 -12.47 16.25
C PRO A 195 6.09 -12.70 16.21
N ILE A 196 6.80 -11.96 15.36
CA ILE A 196 8.26 -11.98 15.28
C ILE A 196 8.74 -10.57 15.58
N GLU A 197 9.51 -10.42 16.65
CA GLU A 197 10.23 -9.20 16.98
C GLU A 197 11.70 -9.43 16.68
N PHE A 198 12.22 -8.72 15.69
CA PHE A 198 13.66 -8.69 15.47
C PHE A 198 14.24 -7.74 16.52
N GLN A 199 14.83 -8.31 17.58
CA GLN A 199 15.61 -7.52 18.53
C GLN A 199 16.61 -6.67 17.75
N LYS A 200 16.49 -5.35 17.90
CA LYS A 200 17.50 -4.43 17.43
C LYS A 200 18.76 -4.79 18.19
N ASN A 201 19.70 -5.47 17.54
CA ASN A 201 21.07 -5.62 18.01
C ASN A 201 21.72 -4.23 18.00
N ASN A 202 21.29 -3.36 18.91
CA ASN A 202 22.14 -2.32 19.42
C ASN A 202 23.26 -3.10 20.10
N THR A 203 24.42 -3.14 19.46
CA THR A 203 25.67 -3.57 20.09
C THR A 203 25.71 -3.03 21.50
N THR A 204 25.65 -3.98 22.43
CA THR A 204 25.85 -3.94 23.87
C THR A 204 26.64 -2.71 24.35
N LYS A 205 25.92 -1.66 24.78
CA LYS A 205 26.42 -0.71 25.79
C LYS A 205 25.41 -0.42 26.91
N SER A 206 24.12 -0.67 26.71
CA SER A 206 23.08 -0.24 27.68
C SER A 206 22.83 -1.17 28.87
N SER A 207 23.22 -2.45 28.86
CA SER A 207 22.77 -3.37 29.93
C SER A 207 23.56 -3.27 31.25
N VAL A 208 24.55 -2.38 31.35
CA VAL A 208 25.42 -2.27 32.54
C VAL A 208 25.28 -0.92 33.25
N HIS A 209 24.89 0.13 32.53
CA HIS A 209 24.53 1.39 33.17
C HIS A 209 23.34 1.24 34.11
N ASP A 210 22.43 0.32 33.80
CA ASP A 210 21.25 0.04 34.63
C ASP A 210 21.58 -0.75 35.92
N GLN A 211 22.78 -1.35 36.03
CA GLN A 211 23.18 -2.15 37.20
C GLN A 211 23.85 -1.32 38.29
N TYR A 212 24.48 -0.18 37.95
CA TYR A 212 25.24 0.63 38.89
C TYR A 212 24.80 2.09 38.90
N SER A 213 24.51 2.61 40.09
CA SER A 213 24.26 4.03 40.30
C SER A 213 25.58 4.77 40.55
N PHE A 214 25.84 5.82 39.76
CA PHE A 214 27.02 6.66 39.92
C PHE A 214 26.74 7.86 40.82
N THR A 215 27.60 8.05 41.81
CA THR A 215 27.61 9.24 42.67
C THR A 215 28.97 9.90 42.58
N PHE A 216 28.99 11.23 42.50
CA PHE A 216 30.21 12.01 42.32
C PHE A 216 30.46 12.86 43.56
N ALA A 217 31.66 12.75 44.13
CA ALA A 217 32.07 13.62 45.22
C ALA A 217 32.11 15.07 44.75
N SER A 218 31.75 16.02 45.62
CA SER A 218 31.65 17.45 45.27
C SER A 218 32.93 18.01 44.64
N GLU A 219 34.09 17.46 45.02
CA GLU A 219 35.42 17.82 44.50
C GLU A 219 35.62 17.46 43.03
N THR A 220 34.91 16.46 42.51
CA THR A 220 35.00 16.00 41.11
C THR A 220 34.12 16.80 40.14
N ILE A 221 33.07 17.46 40.67
CA ILE A 221 32.06 18.18 39.88
C ILE A 221 32.66 19.32 39.03
N PRO A 222 33.59 20.16 39.53
CA PRO A 222 34.21 21.20 38.72
C PRO A 222 34.97 20.63 37.52
N TYR A 223 35.69 19.52 37.71
CA TYR A 223 36.47 18.89 36.66
C TYR A 223 35.58 18.29 35.57
N LEU A 224 34.52 17.58 35.96
CA LEU A 224 33.53 17.00 35.05
C LEU A 224 32.83 18.06 34.19
N LYS A 225 32.40 19.18 34.79
CA LYS A 225 31.73 20.28 34.08
C LYS A 225 32.65 21.00 33.10
N THR A 226 33.93 21.11 33.43
CA THR A 226 34.90 21.87 32.62
C THR A 226 35.38 21.07 31.42
N HIS A 227 35.48 19.73 31.53
CA HIS A 227 36.10 18.89 30.51
C HIS A 227 35.13 17.91 29.81
N ASP A 228 33.87 17.83 30.20
CA ASP A 228 32.85 16.93 29.64
C ASP A 228 33.28 15.45 29.57
N VAL A 229 33.97 14.98 30.61
CA VAL A 229 34.57 13.64 30.69
C VAL A 229 33.73 12.61 31.46
N GLN A 230 32.51 12.96 31.87
CA GLN A 230 31.64 12.06 32.62
C GLN A 230 31.41 10.69 31.93
N PRO A 231 31.01 10.61 30.65
CA PRO A 231 30.77 9.32 30.00
C PRO A 231 32.05 8.50 29.86
N VAL A 232 33.20 9.16 29.72
CA VAL A 232 34.51 8.51 29.64
C VAL A 232 34.90 7.87 30.97
N VAL A 233 34.69 8.59 32.07
CA VAL A 233 34.97 8.11 33.44
C VAL A 233 34.09 6.92 33.79
N GLU A 234 32.79 6.99 33.47
CA GLU A 234 31.85 5.91 33.73
C GLU A 234 32.20 4.65 32.90
N ASP A 235 32.50 4.79 31.60
CA ASP A 235 32.93 3.67 30.74
C ASP A 235 34.25 3.04 31.26
N ALA A 236 35.23 3.85 31.68
CA ALA A 236 36.50 3.37 32.21
C ALA A 236 36.31 2.53 33.49
N ILE A 237 35.46 2.99 34.41
CA ILE A 237 35.15 2.27 35.65
C ILE A 237 34.42 0.96 35.35
N LEU A 238 33.40 0.99 34.50
CA LEU A 238 32.63 -0.22 34.16
C LEU A 238 33.50 -1.27 33.47
N ASN A 239 34.44 -0.86 32.62
CA ASN A 239 35.38 -1.77 31.98
C ASN A 239 36.34 -2.41 33.01
N ALA A 240 36.82 -1.63 33.99
CA ALA A 240 37.65 -2.15 35.06
C ALA A 240 36.88 -3.19 35.92
N VAL A 241 35.64 -2.89 36.32
CA VAL A 241 34.79 -3.81 37.08
C VAL A 241 34.50 -5.10 36.31
N LYS A 242 34.22 -5.02 35.00
CA LYS A 242 33.95 -6.19 34.14
C LYS A 242 35.15 -7.10 33.94
N SER A 243 36.36 -6.52 33.87
CA SER A 243 37.58 -7.28 33.63
C SER A 243 37.96 -8.22 34.79
N GLY A 244 37.20 -8.20 35.90
CA GLY A 244 37.45 -9.04 37.07
C GLY A 244 38.68 -8.63 37.88
N SER A 245 39.29 -7.48 37.54
CA SER A 245 40.46 -6.93 38.24
C SER A 245 40.12 -6.27 39.57
N ILE A 246 38.82 -6.15 39.89
CA ILE A 246 38.31 -5.52 41.10
C ILE A 246 37.30 -6.47 41.75
N SER A 247 37.53 -6.85 43.00
CA SER A 247 36.60 -7.70 43.74
C SER A 247 35.36 -6.89 44.16
N ALA A 248 34.17 -7.38 43.83
CA ALA A 248 32.90 -6.68 44.10
C ALA A 248 32.52 -6.53 45.59
N ASN A 249 33.37 -7.02 46.51
CA ASN A 249 33.09 -7.11 47.95
C ASN A 249 34.06 -6.31 48.83
N SER A 250 34.94 -5.50 48.25
CA SER A 250 35.83 -4.63 49.01
C SER A 250 35.26 -3.21 49.08
N ASN A 251 34.96 -2.69 50.27
CA ASN A 251 34.75 -1.25 50.51
C ASN A 251 36.05 -0.42 50.32
N ASP A 252 36.99 -0.96 49.56
CA ASP A 252 38.32 -0.41 49.37
C ASP A 252 38.26 0.62 48.25
N VAL A 253 39.04 1.68 48.44
CA VAL A 253 39.16 2.73 47.45
C VAL A 253 40.10 2.28 46.34
N ILE A 254 39.59 2.22 45.11
CA ILE A 254 40.29 1.73 43.93
C ILE A 254 40.73 2.93 43.07
N GLY A 255 41.96 2.87 42.58
CA GLY A 255 42.50 3.81 41.59
C GLY A 255 42.72 3.09 40.26
N ILE A 256 42.17 3.63 39.18
CA ILE A 256 42.41 3.16 37.81
C ILE A 256 43.05 4.26 36.97
N ILE A 257 43.85 3.85 35.98
CA ILE A 257 44.43 4.75 34.98
C ILE A 257 43.75 4.46 33.65
N ASP A 258 43.08 5.45 33.09
CA ASP A 258 42.67 5.43 31.69
C ASP A 258 43.77 6.05 30.84
N GLY A 259 44.64 5.19 30.31
CA GLY A 259 45.74 5.60 29.44
C GLY A 259 45.29 6.19 28.10
N THR A 260 44.02 6.02 27.70
CA THR A 260 43.50 6.59 26.44
C THR A 260 43.23 8.07 26.60
N ASN A 261 42.71 8.47 27.77
CA ASN A 261 42.31 9.84 28.06
C ASN A 261 43.26 10.53 29.06
N ASN A 262 44.35 9.86 29.45
CA ASN A 262 45.33 10.35 30.43
C ASN A 262 44.69 10.76 31.76
N LEU A 263 43.75 9.95 32.25
CA LEU A 263 43.02 10.21 33.49
C LEU A 263 43.40 9.18 34.56
N PHE A 264 43.64 9.68 35.77
CA PHE A 264 43.60 8.88 36.98
C PHE A 264 42.24 9.06 37.65
N ILE A 265 41.55 7.94 37.89
CA ILE A 265 40.20 7.91 38.45
C ILE A 265 40.23 7.11 39.74
N LYS A 266 39.80 7.75 40.84
CA LYS A 266 39.68 7.10 42.15
C LYS A 266 38.21 6.94 42.50
N PHE A 267 37.78 5.72 42.80
CA PHE A 267 36.39 5.42 43.12
C PHE A 267 36.27 4.33 44.18
N ASN A 268 35.09 4.25 44.79
CA ASN A 268 34.71 3.18 45.70
C ASN A 268 33.50 2.44 45.12
N LEU A 269 33.48 1.11 45.25
CA LEU A 269 32.36 0.26 44.85
C LEU A 269 31.73 -0.35 46.10
N SER A 270 30.51 0.07 46.42
CA SER A 270 29.72 -0.52 47.51
C SER A 270 28.40 -1.06 46.95
N LYS A 271 28.31 -2.39 46.85
CA LYS A 271 27.18 -3.11 46.25
C LYS A 271 26.94 -2.67 44.79
N GLU A 272 25.90 -1.88 44.57
CA GLU A 272 25.44 -1.37 43.26
C GLU A 272 25.69 0.14 43.12
N THR A 273 26.42 0.75 44.05
CA THR A 273 26.75 2.18 44.00
C THR A 273 28.24 2.37 43.78
N ILE A 274 28.58 3.13 42.74
CA ILE A 274 29.94 3.58 42.45
C ILE A 274 30.04 5.03 42.90
N THR A 275 30.93 5.31 43.86
CA THR A 275 31.23 6.68 44.28
C THR A 275 32.56 7.10 43.69
N VAL A 276 32.53 8.00 42.71
CA VAL A 276 33.72 8.61 42.12
C VAL A 276 34.21 9.71 43.06
N MET A 277 35.41 9.53 43.57
CA MET A 277 36.00 10.38 44.60
C MET A 277 36.99 11.40 44.03
N MET A 278 37.74 11.03 42.98
CA MET A 278 38.78 11.88 42.40
C MET A 278 38.94 11.62 40.91
N ILE A 279 39.17 12.68 40.15
CA ILE A 279 39.51 12.63 38.73
C ILE A 279 40.63 13.63 38.51
N GLU A 280 41.78 13.16 38.05
CA GLU A 280 42.95 14.00 37.78
C GLU A 280 43.58 13.61 36.45
N THR A 281 44.26 14.58 35.81
CA THR A 281 45.12 14.26 34.68
C THR A 281 46.37 13.55 35.18
N TYR A 282 46.72 12.45 34.52
CA TYR A 282 47.96 11.74 34.76
C TYR A 282 48.86 11.90 33.55
N SER A 283 50.12 12.29 33.78
CA SER A 283 51.16 12.32 32.76
C SER A 283 52.15 11.20 33.04
N ILE A 284 52.41 10.35 32.05
CA ILE A 284 53.51 9.40 32.11
C ILE A 284 54.81 10.23 32.00
N PRO A 285 55.78 10.06 32.91
CA PRO A 285 57.07 10.74 32.83
C PRO A 285 57.87 10.38 31.57
#